data_AF-A0A2N6VI30-F1
#
_entry.id   AF-A0A2N6VI30-F1
#
_cell.length_a   1.000
_cell.length_b   1.000
_cell.length_c   1.000
_cell.angle_alpha   90.00
_cell.angle_beta   90.00
_cell.angle_gamma   90.00
#
_symmetry.space_group_name_H-M   'P 1'
#
loop_
_entity.id
_entity.type
_entity.pdbx_description
1 polymer ?
#
loop_
_entity_poly.entity_id
_entity_poly.type
_entity_poly.pdbx_seq_one_letter_code
_entity_poly.pdbx_strand_id
1 'polypeptide(L)'
;MAARWAQQAVERLRRQRGSIDSINVFPVADGDTGSNMYATVKSAYRAVEAIDGPATLPRVVEAMAAGALRGARGNSGLILAVALRGVADELGEAALAEGDLT
;
A
#
# COMPACT_ATOMS: atom_id res chain seq x y z
N MET A 1 -4.75 -12.69 -6.50
CA MET A 1 -3.27 -12.53 -6.50
C MET A 1 -2.85 -11.30 -5.70
N ALA A 2 -3.45 -10.12 -5.92
CA ALA A 2 -3.16 -8.89 -5.18
C ALA A 2 -3.39 -8.96 -3.65
N ALA A 3 -4.48 -9.58 -3.17
CA ALA A 3 -4.70 -9.74 -1.72
C ALA A 3 -3.59 -10.56 -1.03
N ARG A 4 -3.12 -11.64 -1.68
CA ARG A 4 -1.96 -12.43 -1.19
C ARG A 4 -0.68 -11.61 -1.24
N TRP A 5 -0.49 -10.79 -2.27
CA TRP A 5 0.65 -9.89 -2.34
C TRP A 5 0.64 -8.88 -1.19
N ALA A 6 -0.52 -8.26 -0.90
CA ALA A 6 -0.69 -7.34 0.21
C ALA A 6 -0.36 -7.98 1.57
N GLN A 7 -0.86 -9.20 1.81
CA GLN A 7 -0.54 -9.97 3.01
C GLN A 7 0.97 -10.22 3.15
N GLN A 8 1.63 -10.63 2.06
CA GLN A 8 3.08 -10.88 2.04
C GLN A 8 3.90 -9.60 2.22
N ALA A 9 3.43 -8.47 1.69
CA ALA A 9 4.06 -7.17 1.86
C ALA A 9 4.01 -6.74 3.34
N VAL A 10 2.88 -6.91 4.03
CA VAL A 10 2.76 -6.67 5.48
C VAL A 10 3.78 -7.50 6.25
N GLU A 11 3.85 -8.81 5.98
CA GLU A 11 4.74 -9.70 6.74
C GLU A 11 6.22 -9.39 6.48
N ARG A 12 6.59 -9.08 5.24
CA ARG A 12 7.96 -8.68 4.89
C ARG A 12 8.34 -7.36 5.57
N LEU A 13 7.49 -6.34 5.51
CA LEU A 13 7.74 -5.06 6.18
C LEU A 13 7.79 -5.22 7.70
N ARG A 14 6.95 -6.08 8.28
CA ARG A 14 7.00 -6.39 9.71
C ARG A 14 8.37 -6.93 10.13
N ARG A 15 8.94 -7.84 9.34
CA ARG A 15 10.26 -8.46 9.60
C ARG A 15 11.41 -7.48 9.35
N GLN A 16 11.32 -6.67 8.30
CA GLN A 16 12.41 -5.81 7.85
C GLN A 16 12.40 -4.41 8.47
N ARG A 17 11.33 -3.99 9.16
CA ARG A 17 11.17 -2.62 9.67
C ARG A 17 12.40 -2.10 10.41
N GLY A 18 13.00 -2.88 11.31
CA GLY A 18 14.18 -2.45 12.07
C GLY A 18 15.42 -2.27 11.19
N SER A 19 15.61 -3.14 10.19
CA SER A 19 16.69 -2.98 9.22
C SER A 19 16.47 -1.76 8.32
N ILE A 20 15.22 -1.44 7.99
CA ILE A 20 14.88 -0.25 7.18
C ILE A 20 15.05 1.02 8.03
N ASP A 21 14.60 1.00 9.28
CA ASP A 21 14.76 2.07 10.26
C ASP A 21 16.26 2.42 10.43
N SER A 22 17.16 1.43 10.36
CA SER A 22 18.61 1.65 10.46
C SER A 22 19.30 2.18 9.20
N ILE A 23 18.62 2.23 8.03
CA ILE A 23 19.21 2.75 6.79
C ILE A 23 19.30 4.27 6.78
N ASN A 24 18.37 4.96 7.46
CA ASN A 24 18.35 6.42 7.45
C ASN A 24 19.44 6.97 8.37
N VAL A 25 20.55 7.48 7.83
CA VAL A 25 21.73 7.88 8.62
C VAL A 25 22.13 9.37 8.46
N PHE A 26 21.32 10.24 7.84
CA PHE A 26 21.71 11.66 7.63
C PHE A 26 20.56 12.67 7.69
N PRO A 27 20.74 13.88 8.31
CA PRO A 27 21.73 14.25 9.34
C PRO A 27 21.27 13.91 10.77
N VAL A 28 19.98 13.61 10.96
CA VAL A 28 19.41 13.03 12.20
C VAL A 28 18.49 11.90 11.77
N ALA A 29 18.75 10.70 12.26
CA ALA A 29 17.95 9.53 11.94
C ALA A 29 16.68 9.53 12.80
N ASP A 30 15.53 9.86 12.20
CA ASP A 30 14.23 9.72 12.88
C ASP A 30 13.90 8.24 13.18
N GLY A 31 14.61 7.30 12.55
CA GLY A 31 14.60 5.87 12.90
C GLY A 31 13.24 5.20 12.74
N ASP A 32 12.36 5.77 11.92
CA ASP A 32 10.95 5.39 11.85
C ASP A 32 10.46 5.01 10.44
N THR A 33 11.33 5.09 9.40
CA THR A 33 11.00 4.80 8.00
C THR A 33 10.28 3.46 7.81
N GLY A 34 10.88 2.38 8.30
CA GLY A 34 10.34 1.03 8.22
C GLY A 34 9.08 0.85 9.07
N SER A 35 9.05 1.47 10.25
CA SER A 35 7.87 1.48 11.12
C SER A 35 6.67 2.21 10.49
N ASN A 36 6.92 3.33 9.81
CA ASN A 36 5.96 4.13 9.06
C ASN A 36 5.42 3.36 7.84
N MET A 37 6.29 2.73 7.06
CA MET A 37 5.90 1.88 5.93
C MET A 37 5.07 0.67 6.39
N TYR A 38 5.49 -0.02 7.46
CA TYR A 38 4.75 -1.15 8.00
C TYR A 38 3.33 -0.76 8.46
N ALA A 39 3.20 0.33 9.21
CA ALA A 39 1.90 0.82 9.66
C ALA A 39 0.97 1.15 8.48
N THR A 40 1.52 1.81 7.45
CA THR A 40 0.79 2.19 6.24
C THR A 40 0.29 0.97 5.47
N VAL A 41 1.16 -0.01 5.20
CA VAL A 41 0.78 -1.23 4.45
C VAL A 41 -0.15 -2.12 5.26
N LYS A 42 -0.02 -2.15 6.59
CA LYS A 42 -0.99 -2.83 7.45
C LYS A 42 -2.39 -2.21 7.35
N SER A 43 -2.48 -0.89 7.25
CA SER A 43 -3.76 -0.21 7.01
C SER A 43 -4.33 -0.52 5.63
N ALA A 44 -3.48 -0.53 4.59
CA ALA A 44 -3.86 -0.94 3.24
C ALA A 44 -4.43 -2.37 3.20
N TYR A 45 -3.75 -3.31 3.85
CA TYR A 45 -4.18 -4.70 3.92
C TYR A 45 -5.53 -4.86 4.63
N ARG A 46 -5.75 -4.15 5.75
CA ARG A 46 -7.06 -4.16 6.44
C ARG A 46 -8.20 -3.67 5.55
N ALA A 47 -7.96 -2.70 4.68
CA ALA A 47 -8.96 -2.23 3.73
C ALA A 47 -9.29 -3.28 2.67
N VAL A 48 -8.31 -4.11 2.26
CA VAL A 48 -8.55 -5.25 1.37
C VAL A 48 -9.33 -6.36 2.08
N GLU A 49 -9.00 -6.67 3.33
CA GLU A 49 -9.72 -7.67 4.13
C GLU A 49 -11.19 -7.30 4.38
N ALA A 50 -11.52 -6.01 4.33
CA ALA A 50 -12.88 -5.52 4.47
C ALA A 50 -13.72 -5.62 3.17
N ILE A 51 -13.15 -6.14 2.06
CA ILE A 51 -13.94 -6.38 0.85
C ILE A 51 -14.68 -7.70 0.99
N ASP A 52 -16.00 -7.64 0.97
CA ASP A 52 -16.85 -8.82 0.92
C ASP A 52 -16.89 -9.44 -0.50
N GLY A 53 -16.81 -10.77 -0.55
CA GLY A 53 -16.98 -11.54 -1.79
C GLY A 53 -15.81 -11.46 -2.79
N PRO A 54 -16.00 -12.01 -4.01
CA PRO A 54 -14.99 -11.94 -5.06
C PRO A 54 -14.71 -10.49 -5.47
N ALA A 55 -13.44 -10.13 -5.62
CA ALA A 55 -13.01 -8.78 -6.00
C ALA A 55 -12.11 -8.81 -7.23
N THR A 56 -12.30 -7.83 -8.12
CA THR A 56 -11.43 -7.60 -9.28
C THR A 56 -10.10 -6.99 -8.84
N LEU A 57 -9.08 -7.09 -9.70
CA LEU A 57 -7.77 -6.49 -9.42
C LEU A 57 -7.88 -4.96 -9.17
N PRO A 58 -8.57 -4.16 -10.02
CA PRO A 58 -8.76 -2.73 -9.76
C PRO A 58 -9.41 -2.45 -8.41
N ARG A 59 -10.46 -3.20 -8.03
CA ARG A 59 -11.14 -3.04 -6.74
C ARG A 59 -10.21 -3.31 -5.54
N VAL A 60 -9.35 -4.32 -5.66
CA VAL A 60 -8.37 -4.62 -4.60
C VAL A 60 -7.32 -3.52 -4.51
N VAL A 61 -6.76 -3.06 -5.64
CA VAL A 61 -5.72 -2.03 -5.64
C VAL A 61 -6.26 -0.68 -5.17
N GLU A 62 -7.49 -0.32 -5.54
CA GLU A 62 -8.18 0.88 -5.03
C GLU A 62 -8.36 0.81 -3.51
N ALA A 63 -8.83 -0.33 -2.97
CA ALA A 63 -8.95 -0.50 -1.53
C ALA A 63 -7.59 -0.42 -0.82
N MET A 64 -6.53 -0.96 -1.43
CA MET A 64 -5.17 -0.83 -0.92
C MET A 64 -4.73 0.63 -0.87
N ALA A 65 -4.90 1.39 -1.95
CA ALA A 65 -4.52 2.79 -2.03
C ALA A 65 -5.30 3.64 -1.02
N ALA A 66 -6.62 3.45 -0.93
CA ALA A 66 -7.48 4.13 0.04
C ALA A 66 -7.10 3.79 1.50
N GLY A 67 -6.83 2.52 1.79
CA GLY A 67 -6.38 2.08 3.10
C GLY A 67 -4.99 2.62 3.48
N ALA A 68 -4.07 2.67 2.51
CA ALA A 68 -2.75 3.26 2.69
C ALA A 68 -2.84 4.76 2.97
N LEU A 69 -3.62 5.52 2.19
CA LEU A 69 -3.80 6.96 2.38
C LEU A 69 -4.39 7.30 3.76
N ARG A 70 -5.44 6.58 4.18
CA ARG A 70 -6.06 6.78 5.51
C ARG A 70 -5.12 6.42 6.66
N GLY A 71 -4.23 5.46 6.46
CA GLY A 71 -3.32 4.96 7.50
C GLY A 71 -1.88 5.42 7.38
N ALA A 72 -1.60 6.36 6.46
CA ALA A 72 -0.25 6.83 6.19
C ALA A 72 0.37 7.44 7.45
N ARG A 73 1.64 7.12 7.70
CA ARG A 73 2.42 7.67 8.81
C ARG A 73 3.74 8.21 8.30
N GLY A 74 4.08 9.42 8.73
CA GLY A 74 5.30 10.10 8.31
C GLY A 74 5.43 10.26 6.80
N ASN A 75 6.61 10.69 6.37
CA ASN A 75 6.88 10.94 4.95
C ASN A 75 6.90 9.64 4.13
N SER A 76 7.55 8.60 4.64
CA SER A 76 7.66 7.31 3.96
C SER A 76 6.31 6.63 3.75
N GLY A 77 5.40 6.74 4.73
CA GLY A 77 4.04 6.23 4.59
C GLY A 77 3.23 7.01 3.56
N LEU A 78 3.33 8.35 3.56
CA LEU A 78 2.63 9.18 2.59
C LEU A 78 3.10 8.92 1.15
N ILE A 79 4.42 8.86 0.92
CA ILE A 79 4.99 8.56 -0.40
C ILE A 79 4.50 7.21 -0.90
N LEU A 80 4.52 6.18 -0.03
CA LEU A 80 4.02 4.86 -0.38
C LEU A 80 2.52 4.87 -0.71
N ALA A 81 1.72 5.61 0.05
CA ALA A 81 0.29 5.74 -0.19
C ALA A 81 -0.03 6.43 -1.51
N VAL A 82 0.70 7.49 -1.86
CA VAL A 82 0.55 8.19 -3.14
C VAL A 82 1.04 7.33 -4.31
N ALA A 83 2.12 6.58 -4.14
CA ALA A 83 2.57 5.63 -5.17
C ALA A 83 1.51 4.55 -5.44
N LEU A 84 0.90 3.98 -4.39
CA LEU A 84 -0.20 3.02 -4.54
C LEU A 84 -1.43 3.66 -5.21
N ARG A 85 -1.71 4.93 -4.91
CA ARG A 85 -2.79 5.68 -5.55
C ARG A 85 -2.57 5.84 -7.06
N GLY A 86 -1.36 6.21 -7.49
CA GLY A 86 -1.04 6.28 -8.91
C GLY A 86 -1.24 4.95 -9.66
N VAL A 87 -0.91 3.82 -9.03
CA VAL A 87 -1.19 2.49 -9.61
C VAL A 87 -2.69 2.20 -9.68
N ALA A 88 -3.47 2.61 -8.68
CA ALA A 88 -4.91 2.43 -8.67
C ALA A 88 -5.61 3.25 -9.77
N ASP A 89 -5.19 4.50 -9.94
CA ASP A 89 -5.74 5.41 -10.95
C ASP A 89 -5.51 4.83 -12.37
N GLU A 90 -4.28 4.42 -12.69
CA GLU A 90 -3.95 3.80 -14.00
C GLU A 90 -4.74 2.52 -14.27
N LEU A 91 -4.86 1.63 -13.27
CA LEU A 91 -5.66 0.40 -13.42
C LEU A 91 -7.15 0.68 -13.56
N GLY A 92 -7.64 1.76 -12.95
CA GLY A 92 -9.01 2.23 -13.11
C GLY A 92 -9.28 2.70 -14.54
N GLU A 93 -8.39 3.53 -15.10
CA GLU A 93 -8.49 4.01 -16.48
C GLU A 93 -8.43 2.86 -17.50
N ALA A 94 -7.50 1.92 -17.33
CA ALA A 94 -7.39 0.75 -18.20
C ALA A 94 -8.66 -0.12 -18.19
N ALA A 95 -9.26 -0.32 -17.01
CA ALA A 95 -10.50 -1.10 -16.89
C ALA A 95 -11.71 -0.42 -17.54
N LEU A 96 -11.76 0.92 -17.52
CA LEU A 96 -12.79 1.69 -18.22
C LEU A 96 -12.63 1.58 -19.74
N ALA A 97 -11.38 1.69 -20.24
CA ALA A 97 -11.08 1.57 -21.66
C ALA A 97 -11.42 0.19 -22.24
N GLU A 98 -11.24 -0.89 -21.47
CA GLU A 98 -11.64 -2.24 -21.88
C GLU A 98 -13.16 -2.44 -21.87
N GLY A 99 -13.89 -1.77 -20.98
CA GLY A 99 -15.35 -1.84 -20.88
C GLY A 99 -16.09 -1.07 -21.97
N ASP A 100 -15.47 -0.06 -22.57
CA ASP A 100 -16.03 0.76 -23.67
C ASP A 100 -15.93 0.09 -25.06
N LEU A 101 -15.31 -1.10 -25.13
CA LEU A 101 -15.15 -1.89 -26.37
C LEU A 101 -16.23 -2.99 -26.54
N THR A 102 -17.28 -3.01 -25.71
CA THR A 102 -18.42 -3.94 -25.78
C THR A 102 -19.75 -3.22 -25.89
#